data_AF-A0A2P4S6E5-F1
#
_entry.id   AF-A0A2P4S6E5-F1
#
_cell.length_a   1.000
_cell.length_b   1.000
_cell.length_c   1.000
_cell.angle_alpha   90.00
_cell.angle_beta   90.00
_cell.angle_gamma   90.00
#
_symmetry.space_group_name_H-M   'P 1'
#
loop_
_entity.id
_entity.type
_entity.pdbx_description
1 polymer ?
#
loop_
_entity_poly.entity_id
_entity_poly.type
_entity_poly.pdbx_seq_one_letter_code
_entity_poly.pdbx_strand_id
1 'polypeptide(L)'
;MTPLSKEGLKQRMEKLKQTAASQLALRKVKDHDPNFSTKTFPEMAQEIYVEAHNSLANFNKQKLHSLVTERCYPDMVRGNRYKTIRWSFVESLEPPRVVHVRCTSTVNQGNLYGQVTVRMHTRQTLAIYDRFGRLMYGGEQLPKDVLEYVVFERYLVNPYGTWRMHGKIVPEWAPPKDPIVKTVMIPGPTLDPSQEYEEMK
;
A
#
# COMPACT_ATOMS: atom_id res chain seq x y z
N MET A 1 12.76 -8.97 31.68
CA MET A 1 11.82 -7.89 32.08
C MET A 1 12.51 -6.58 31.78
N THR A 2 12.28 -5.97 30.61
CA THR A 2 12.88 -4.67 30.27
C THR A 2 12.30 -3.58 31.17
N PRO A 3 13.12 -2.67 31.70
CA PRO A 3 12.66 -1.60 32.61
C PRO A 3 11.68 -0.69 31.87
N LEU A 4 10.58 -0.31 32.53
CA LEU A 4 9.57 0.60 32.03
C LEU A 4 10.16 2.01 31.84
N SER A 5 10.78 2.26 30.69
CA SER A 5 11.18 3.61 30.25
C SER A 5 9.95 4.49 30.03
N LYS A 6 10.06 5.81 30.27
CA LYS A 6 9.02 6.81 29.97
C LYS A 6 8.53 6.72 28.52
N GLU A 7 9.40 6.34 27.60
CA GLU A 7 9.08 6.11 26.19
C GLU A 7 8.19 4.87 26.00
N GLY A 8 8.44 3.78 26.73
CA GLY A 8 7.61 2.57 26.69
C GLY A 8 6.20 2.80 27.23
N LEU A 9 6.05 3.67 28.24
CA LEU A 9 4.73 4.09 28.75
C LEU A 9 3.97 4.94 27.72
N LYS A 10 4.62 5.90 27.06
CA LYS A 10 4.02 6.70 25.97
C LYS A 10 3.54 5.82 24.82
N GLN A 11 4.38 4.90 24.35
CA GLN A 11 4.02 3.97 23.27
C GLN A 11 2.82 3.08 23.65
N ARG A 12 2.75 2.60 24.90
CA ARG A 12 1.61 1.80 25.38
C ARG A 12 0.32 2.63 25.42
N MET A 13 0.38 3.87 25.90
CA MET A 13 -0.77 4.76 25.95
C MET A 13 -1.27 5.10 24.54
N GLU A 14 -0.37 5.38 23.61
CA GLU A 14 -0.73 5.61 22.20
C GLU A 14 -1.38 4.38 21.58
N LYS A 15 -0.82 3.18 21.81
CA LYS A 15 -1.40 1.93 21.31
C LYS A 15 -2.81 1.71 21.84
N LEU A 16 -3.05 2.01 23.11
CA LEU A 16 -4.39 1.91 23.72
C LEU A 16 -5.37 2.90 23.08
N LYS A 17 -4.97 4.17 22.92
CA LYS A 17 -5.78 5.20 22.24
C LYS A 17 -6.11 4.80 20.80
N GLN A 18 -5.12 4.30 20.07
CA GLN A 18 -5.30 3.81 18.70
C GLN A 18 -6.24 2.61 18.63
N THR A 19 -6.19 1.72 19.62
CA THR A 19 -7.07 0.55 19.70
C THR A 19 -8.51 0.95 19.99
N ALA A 20 -8.72 1.87 20.95
CA ALA A 20 -10.05 2.40 21.25
C ALA A 20 -10.67 3.12 20.03
N ALA A 21 -9.88 3.94 19.33
CA ALA A 21 -10.30 4.59 18.08
C ALA A 21 -10.64 3.55 16.99
N SER A 22 -9.87 2.47 16.87
CA SER A 22 -10.18 1.37 15.94
C SER A 22 -11.50 0.69 16.26
N GLN A 23 -11.80 0.45 17.54
CA GLN A 23 -13.06 -0.18 17.95
C GLN A 23 -14.26 0.72 17.67
N LEU A 24 -14.15 2.03 17.92
CA LEU A 24 -15.21 2.99 17.60
C LEU A 24 -15.45 3.08 16.09
N ALA A 25 -14.37 3.14 15.30
CA ALA A 25 -14.46 3.14 13.84
C ALA A 25 -15.10 1.85 13.32
N LEU A 26 -14.74 0.69 13.88
CA LEU A 26 -15.33 -0.59 13.52
C LEU A 26 -16.85 -0.62 13.75
N ARG A 27 -17.34 -0.04 14.85
CA ARG A 27 -18.78 0.10 15.10
C ARG A 27 -19.45 0.92 13.99
N LYS A 28 -18.90 2.10 13.67
CA LYS A 28 -19.41 2.94 12.58
C LYS A 28 -19.44 2.26 11.21
N VAL A 29 -18.40 1.48 10.89
CA VAL A 29 -18.39 0.68 9.65
C VAL A 29 -19.53 -0.33 9.67
N LYS A 30 -19.70 -1.07 10.76
CA LYS A 30 -20.76 -2.07 10.89
C LYS A 30 -22.17 -1.49 10.87
N ASP A 31 -22.34 -0.26 11.35
CA ASP A 31 -23.63 0.44 11.28
C ASP A 31 -24.07 0.70 9.83
N HIS A 32 -23.11 0.88 8.90
CA HIS A 32 -23.38 1.11 7.47
C HIS A 32 -23.24 -0.17 6.62
N ASP A 33 -22.41 -1.12 7.06
CA ASP A 33 -22.12 -2.38 6.40
C ASP A 33 -22.25 -3.53 7.41
N PRO A 34 -23.47 -4.06 7.64
CA PRO A 34 -23.72 -5.07 8.66
C PRO A 34 -23.01 -6.41 8.36
N ASN A 35 -22.67 -6.65 7.08
CA ASN A 35 -21.94 -7.85 6.66
C ASN A 35 -20.43 -7.74 6.90
N PHE A 36 -19.93 -6.57 7.30
CA PHE A 36 -18.51 -6.36 7.54
C PHE A 36 -18.02 -7.16 8.75
N SER A 37 -17.05 -8.05 8.51
CA SER A 37 -16.37 -8.82 9.56
C SER A 37 -14.87 -8.70 9.43
N THR A 38 -14.21 -8.37 10.54
CA THR A 38 -12.74 -8.31 10.62
C THR A 38 -12.07 -9.67 10.45
N LYS A 39 -12.84 -10.77 10.52
CA LYS A 39 -12.34 -12.13 10.32
C LYS A 39 -12.28 -12.51 8.83
N THR A 40 -13.29 -12.12 8.05
CA THR A 40 -13.39 -12.46 6.61
C THR A 40 -12.80 -11.40 5.71
N PHE A 41 -12.75 -10.14 6.18
CA PHE A 41 -12.20 -9.03 5.41
C PHE A 41 -10.75 -9.24 4.91
N PRO A 42 -9.82 -9.82 5.69
CA PRO A 42 -8.45 -10.03 5.22
C PRO A 42 -8.33 -10.90 3.96
N GLU A 43 -9.18 -11.92 3.84
CA GLU A 43 -9.21 -12.82 2.67
C GLU A 43 -9.68 -12.05 1.43
N MET A 44 -10.81 -11.34 1.54
CA MET A 44 -11.32 -10.47 0.48
C MET A 44 -10.30 -9.37 0.10
N ALA A 45 -9.60 -8.79 1.08
CA ALA A 45 -8.57 -7.80 0.84
C ALA A 45 -7.40 -8.38 0.03
N GLN A 46 -6.99 -9.62 0.32
CA GLN A 46 -5.97 -10.31 -0.45
C GLN A 46 -6.43 -10.61 -1.88
N GLU A 47 -7.69 -11.03 -2.07
CA GLU A 47 -8.27 -11.23 -3.41
C GLU A 47 -8.25 -9.94 -4.24
N ILE A 48 -8.73 -8.83 -3.68
CA ILE A 48 -8.69 -7.51 -4.34
C ILE A 48 -7.24 -7.13 -4.68
N TYR A 49 -6.30 -7.38 -3.76
CA TYR A 49 -4.88 -7.10 -3.98
C TYR A 49 -4.34 -7.89 -5.18
N VAL A 50 -4.58 -9.20 -5.22
CA VAL A 50 -4.11 -10.08 -6.30
C VAL A 50 -4.75 -9.69 -7.63
N GLU A 51 -6.05 -9.44 -7.63
CA GLU A 51 -6.80 -9.09 -8.82
C GLU A 51 -6.40 -7.71 -9.37
N ALA A 52 -6.09 -6.75 -8.50
CA ALA A 52 -5.58 -5.43 -8.90
C ALA A 52 -4.21 -5.53 -9.57
N HIS A 53 -3.28 -6.32 -9.01
CA HIS A 53 -1.95 -6.50 -9.60
C HIS A 53 -2.02 -7.27 -10.93
N ASN A 54 -2.89 -8.29 -11.03
CA ASN A 54 -3.15 -8.98 -12.30
C ASN A 54 -3.77 -8.05 -13.35
N SER A 55 -4.68 -7.17 -12.95
CA SER A 55 -5.28 -6.17 -13.84
C SER A 55 -4.27 -5.13 -14.30
N LEU A 56 -3.33 -4.74 -13.43
CA LEU A 56 -2.20 -3.88 -13.78
C LEU A 56 -1.28 -4.55 -14.81
N ALA A 57 -0.90 -5.82 -14.59
CA ALA A 57 -0.03 -6.56 -15.49
C ALA A 57 -0.64 -6.76 -16.89
N ASN A 58 -1.95 -6.98 -16.96
CA ASN A 58 -2.69 -7.13 -18.22
C ASN A 58 -3.23 -5.81 -18.80
N PHE A 59 -2.94 -4.66 -18.17
CA PHE A 59 -3.45 -3.34 -18.54
C PHE A 59 -4.99 -3.25 -18.67
N ASN A 60 -5.74 -4.03 -17.88
CA ASN A 60 -7.19 -3.92 -17.83
C ASN A 60 -7.62 -2.72 -16.97
N LYS A 61 -7.71 -1.54 -17.61
CA LYS A 61 -8.03 -0.28 -16.95
C LYS A 61 -9.41 -0.27 -16.29
N GLN A 62 -10.41 -0.82 -16.96
CA GLN A 62 -11.80 -0.81 -16.46
C GLN A 62 -11.89 -1.57 -15.13
N LYS A 63 -11.32 -2.77 -15.10
CA LYS A 63 -11.27 -3.59 -13.89
C LYS A 63 -10.37 -2.99 -12.81
N LEU A 64 -9.27 -2.35 -13.19
CA LEU A 64 -8.39 -1.70 -12.22
C LEU A 64 -9.10 -0.52 -11.52
N HIS A 65 -9.92 0.25 -12.23
CA HIS A 65 -10.71 1.35 -11.64
C HIS A 65 -11.80 0.88 -10.66
N SER A 66 -12.30 -0.35 -10.79
CA SER A 66 -13.24 -0.91 -9.80
C SER A 66 -12.55 -1.43 -8.53
N LEU A 67 -11.28 -1.81 -8.61
CA LEU A 67 -10.51 -2.42 -7.52
C LEU A 67 -9.67 -1.41 -6.73
N VAL A 68 -9.31 -0.29 -7.36
CA VAL A 68 -8.38 0.71 -6.82
C VAL A 68 -9.04 2.07 -6.81
N THR A 69 -8.76 2.89 -5.79
CA THR A 69 -9.28 4.26 -5.71
C THR A 69 -8.61 5.17 -6.73
N GLU A 70 -9.25 6.31 -6.97
CA GLU A 70 -8.78 7.38 -7.84
C GLU A 70 -7.42 7.93 -7.39
N ARG A 71 -7.12 7.85 -6.09
CA ARG A 71 -5.84 8.26 -5.52
C ARG A 71 -4.72 7.27 -5.81
N CYS A 72 -4.99 5.98 -5.74
CA CYS A 72 -3.98 4.92 -5.88
C CYS A 72 -3.72 4.54 -7.35
N TYR A 73 -4.73 4.66 -8.22
CA TYR A 73 -4.61 4.39 -9.64
C TYR A 73 -3.42 5.10 -10.33
N PRO A 74 -3.22 6.44 -10.22
CA PRO A 74 -2.09 7.10 -10.85
C PRO A 74 -0.74 6.63 -10.30
N ASP A 75 -0.67 6.31 -9.00
CA ASP A 75 0.56 5.84 -8.37
C ASP A 75 0.98 4.46 -8.92
N MET A 76 0.02 3.59 -9.23
CA MET A 76 0.29 2.28 -9.84
C MET A 76 0.61 2.38 -11.34
N VAL A 77 -0.02 3.30 -12.08
CA VAL A 77 0.02 3.31 -13.56
C VAL A 77 1.09 4.25 -14.13
N ARG A 78 1.36 5.41 -13.51
CA ARG A 78 2.17 6.50 -14.12
C ARG A 78 3.56 6.05 -14.58
N GLY A 79 4.26 5.23 -13.79
CA GLY A 79 5.60 4.71 -14.12
C GLY A 79 5.60 3.47 -15.03
N ASN A 80 4.43 2.84 -15.20
CA ASN A 80 4.31 1.50 -15.77
C ASN A 80 3.61 1.50 -17.13
N ARG A 81 3.03 2.62 -17.58
CA ARG A 81 2.25 2.72 -18.84
C ARG A 81 2.96 2.19 -20.09
N TYR A 82 4.28 2.27 -20.14
CA TYR A 82 5.09 1.81 -21.27
C TYR A 82 6.06 0.70 -20.86
N LYS A 83 5.68 -0.14 -19.90
CA LYS A 83 6.49 -1.26 -19.42
C LYS A 83 5.65 -2.52 -19.41
N THR A 84 6.29 -3.66 -19.63
CA THR A 84 5.61 -4.95 -19.46
C THR A 84 5.88 -5.44 -18.05
N ILE A 85 4.82 -5.67 -17.28
CA ILE A 85 4.93 -6.21 -15.92
C ILE A 85 4.56 -7.68 -15.96
N ARG A 86 5.45 -8.52 -15.43
CA ARG A 86 5.16 -9.91 -15.07
C ARG A 86 5.17 -9.98 -13.56
N TRP A 87 4.00 -10.15 -12.98
CA TRP A 87 3.81 -10.29 -11.54
C TRP A 87 3.05 -11.58 -11.27
N SER A 88 3.47 -12.33 -10.26
CA SER A 88 2.74 -13.49 -9.78
C SER A 88 2.68 -13.51 -8.26
N PHE A 89 1.51 -13.86 -7.75
CA PHE A 89 1.33 -14.26 -6.37
C PHE A 89 1.76 -15.73 -6.24
N VAL A 90 2.71 -16.03 -5.36
CA VAL A 90 3.18 -17.41 -5.14
C VAL A 90 2.41 -18.03 -3.99
N GLU A 91 2.57 -17.47 -2.79
CA GLU A 91 1.95 -17.98 -1.57
C GLU A 91 1.85 -16.90 -0.50
N SER A 92 1.00 -17.11 0.50
CA SER A 92 0.95 -16.29 1.70
C SER A 92 1.76 -16.97 2.80
N LEU A 93 2.84 -16.34 3.26
CA LEU A 93 3.69 -16.88 4.32
C LEU A 93 3.00 -16.79 5.69
N GLU A 94 2.30 -15.67 5.92
CA GLU A 94 1.40 -15.50 7.05
C GLU A 94 0.01 -15.11 6.54
N PRO A 95 -1.06 -15.49 7.25
CA PRO A 95 -2.39 -15.03 6.89
C PRO A 95 -2.49 -13.50 7.01
N PRO A 96 -3.20 -12.83 6.07
CA PRO A 96 -3.40 -11.40 6.15
C PRO A 96 -4.18 -11.04 7.42
N ARG A 97 -3.82 -9.93 8.06
CA ARG A 97 -4.46 -9.49 9.31
C ARG A 97 -4.82 -8.02 9.29
N VAL A 98 -6.02 -7.69 9.78
CA VAL A 98 -6.40 -6.29 10.00
C VAL A 98 -5.57 -5.73 11.15
N VAL A 99 -4.88 -4.61 10.92
CA VAL A 99 -4.05 -3.93 11.91
C VAL A 99 -4.80 -2.77 12.55
N HIS A 100 -5.39 -1.91 11.73
CA HIS A 100 -6.16 -0.75 12.19
C HIS A 100 -7.34 -0.46 11.28
N VAL A 101 -8.40 0.03 11.91
CA VAL A 101 -9.60 0.53 11.24
C VAL A 101 -9.74 2.00 11.61
N ARG A 102 -9.99 2.85 10.63
CA ARG A 102 -10.23 4.28 10.81
C ARG A 102 -11.50 4.65 10.05
N CYS A 103 -12.23 5.60 10.60
CA CYS A 103 -13.35 6.23 9.92
C CYS A 103 -13.09 7.72 9.94
N THR A 104 -12.98 8.32 8.76
CA THR A 104 -12.82 9.75 8.59
C THR A 104 -14.13 10.34 8.09
N SER A 105 -14.60 11.38 8.76
CA SER A 105 -15.63 12.26 8.21
C SER A 105 -14.89 13.38 7.50
N THR A 106 -15.25 13.64 6.24
CA THR A 106 -14.79 14.84 5.56
C THR A 106 -15.52 16.07 6.11
N VAL A 107 -15.03 17.26 5.78
CA VAL A 107 -15.58 18.58 6.19
C VAL A 107 -17.09 18.71 5.92
N ASN A 108 -17.60 18.05 4.88
CA ASN A 108 -19.05 17.90 4.68
C ASN A 108 -19.57 16.80 5.61
N GLN A 109 -20.40 17.18 6.60
CA GLN A 109 -20.92 16.33 7.68
C GLN A 109 -21.71 15.08 7.23
N GLY A 110 -21.92 14.89 5.94
CA GLY A 110 -22.59 13.72 5.36
C GLY A 110 -21.65 12.67 4.76
N ASN A 111 -20.36 12.95 4.52
CA ASN A 111 -19.48 12.04 3.78
C ASN A 111 -18.56 11.26 4.75
N LEU A 112 -18.82 9.97 4.90
CA LEU A 112 -18.06 9.07 5.76
C LEU A 112 -17.25 8.06 4.93
N TYR A 113 -15.94 7.99 5.18
CA TYR A 113 -15.04 7.03 4.57
C TYR A 113 -14.47 6.09 5.62
N GLY A 114 -14.61 4.78 5.38
CA GLY A 114 -14.00 3.74 6.19
C GLY A 114 -12.68 3.32 5.57
N GLN A 115 -11.61 3.37 6.35
CA GLN A 115 -10.29 2.90 5.96
C GLN A 115 -9.86 1.71 6.82
N VAL A 116 -9.41 0.64 6.18
CA VAL A 116 -8.96 -0.58 6.83
C VAL A 116 -7.55 -0.89 6.35
N THR A 117 -6.62 -1.00 7.29
CA THR A 117 -5.24 -1.38 6.98
C THR A 117 -5.02 -2.85 7.29
N VAL A 118 -4.55 -3.58 6.29
CA VAL A 118 -4.27 -5.00 6.34
C VAL A 118 -2.78 -5.21 6.18
N ARG A 119 -2.17 -5.93 7.13
CA ARG A 119 -0.80 -6.42 6.97
C ARG A 119 -0.84 -7.69 6.15
N MET A 120 -0.08 -7.71 5.08
CA MET A 120 0.14 -8.86 4.20
C MET A 120 1.61 -9.25 4.28
N HIS A 121 1.89 -10.54 4.47
CA HIS A 121 3.23 -11.09 4.41
C HIS A 121 3.21 -12.25 3.42
N THR A 122 3.63 -11.94 2.20
CA THR A 122 3.38 -12.76 1.02
C THR A 122 4.67 -12.98 0.26
N ARG A 123 4.73 -14.08 -0.47
CA ARG A 123 5.82 -14.38 -1.38
C ARG A 123 5.35 -14.11 -2.82
N GLN A 124 6.11 -13.28 -3.53
CA GLN A 124 5.71 -12.77 -4.84
C GLN A 124 6.89 -12.81 -5.82
N THR A 125 6.60 -12.91 -7.12
CA THR A 125 7.59 -12.68 -8.18
C THR A 125 7.24 -11.41 -8.94
N LEU A 126 8.26 -10.65 -9.31
CA LEU A 126 8.11 -9.42 -10.07
C LEU A 126 9.26 -9.32 -11.07
N ALA A 127 8.91 -9.19 -12.34
CA ALA A 127 9.82 -8.81 -13.41
C ALA A 127 9.22 -7.66 -14.21
N ILE A 128 9.98 -6.58 -14.35
CA ILE A 128 9.58 -5.42 -15.14
C ILE A 128 10.48 -5.33 -16.36
N TYR A 129 9.88 -5.27 -17.53
CA TYR A 129 10.56 -5.13 -18.81
C TYR A 129 10.35 -3.72 -19.38
N ASP A 130 11.38 -3.20 -20.03
CA ASP A 130 11.32 -1.94 -20.78
C ASP A 130 10.44 -2.07 -22.03
N ARG A 131 10.19 -0.95 -22.73
CA ARG A 131 9.47 -0.89 -24.02
C ARG A 131 10.03 -1.84 -25.08
N PHE A 132 11.32 -2.16 -24.98
CA PHE A 132 12.04 -3.03 -25.90
C PHE A 132 12.12 -4.49 -25.40
N GLY A 133 11.42 -4.85 -24.33
CA GLY A 133 11.41 -6.22 -23.80
C GLY A 133 12.67 -6.62 -23.00
N ARG A 134 13.55 -5.67 -22.68
CA ARG A 134 14.74 -5.91 -21.84
C ARG A 134 14.37 -5.87 -20.36
N LEU A 135 14.92 -6.77 -19.56
CA LEU A 135 14.70 -6.80 -18.12
C LEU A 135 15.27 -5.52 -17.47
N MET A 136 14.43 -4.83 -16.70
CA MET A 136 14.80 -3.62 -15.95
C MET A 136 14.95 -3.87 -14.45
N TYR A 137 14.10 -4.73 -13.90
CA TYR A 137 13.97 -4.93 -12.47
C TYR A 137 13.42 -6.31 -12.14
N GLY A 138 13.95 -6.90 -11.07
CA GLY A 138 13.50 -8.17 -10.52
C GLY A 138 13.80 -9.37 -11.41
N GLY A 139 13.02 -10.43 -11.25
CA GLY A 139 13.17 -11.68 -11.98
C GLY A 139 11.92 -12.55 -11.85
N GLU A 140 11.52 -13.21 -12.93
CA GLU A 140 10.27 -13.98 -12.98
C GLU A 140 10.33 -15.26 -12.13
N GLN A 141 11.52 -15.85 -12.00
CA GLN A 141 11.75 -17.12 -11.32
C GLN A 141 12.20 -16.96 -9.86
N LEU A 142 12.49 -15.74 -9.42
CA LEU A 142 13.03 -15.49 -8.07
C LEU A 142 11.91 -14.95 -7.17
N PRO A 143 11.23 -15.82 -6.40
CA PRO A 143 10.22 -15.38 -5.46
C PRO A 143 10.87 -14.64 -4.29
N LYS A 144 10.27 -13.52 -3.88
CA LYS A 144 10.72 -12.70 -2.77
C LYS A 144 9.64 -12.50 -1.74
N ASP A 145 10.09 -12.43 -0.49
CA ASP A 145 9.23 -12.23 0.66
C ASP A 145 8.97 -10.73 0.82
N VAL A 146 7.70 -10.38 0.90
CA VAL A 146 7.23 -9.01 0.84
C VAL A 146 6.26 -8.77 1.99
N LEU A 147 6.64 -7.86 2.90
CA LEU A 147 5.83 -7.45 4.04
C LEU A 147 5.30 -6.03 3.78
N GLU A 148 3.97 -5.91 3.69
CA GLU A 148 3.30 -4.68 3.29
C GLU A 148 2.09 -4.39 4.17
N TYR A 149 1.80 -3.11 4.35
CA TYR A 149 0.60 -2.64 5.01
C TYR A 149 -0.27 -1.95 3.96
N VAL A 150 -1.26 -2.67 3.45
CA VAL A 150 -2.15 -2.20 2.39
C VAL A 150 -3.38 -1.54 3.03
N VAL A 151 -3.70 -0.33 2.58
CA VAL A 151 -4.84 0.44 3.04
C VAL A 151 -5.96 0.29 2.01
N PHE A 152 -7.11 -0.17 2.48
CA PHE A 152 -8.36 -0.22 1.72
C PHE A 152 -9.28 0.87 2.20
N GLU A 153 -10.07 1.41 1.28
CA GLU A 153 -11.04 2.46 1.55
C GLU A 153 -12.39 2.10 0.94
N ARG A 154 -13.45 2.43 1.67
CA ARG A 154 -14.84 2.36 1.19
C ARG A 154 -15.56 3.65 1.58
N TYR A 155 -16.31 4.20 0.63
CA TYR A 155 -17.26 5.25 0.92
C TYR A 155 -18.51 4.64 1.55
N LEU A 156 -18.73 4.85 2.85
CA LEU A 156 -19.72 4.12 3.65
C LEU A 156 -21.16 4.58 3.40
N VAL A 157 -21.34 5.82 2.94
CA VAL A 157 -22.66 6.42 2.72
C VAL A 157 -23.27 5.96 1.40
N ASN A 158 -22.43 5.57 0.43
CA ASN A 158 -22.91 5.04 -0.83
C ASN A 158 -23.29 3.55 -0.68
N PRO A 159 -24.55 3.16 -0.94
CA PRO A 159 -24.98 1.78 -0.86
C PRO A 159 -24.23 0.86 -1.84
N TYR A 160 -23.78 1.39 -2.98
CA TYR A 160 -22.99 0.67 -3.98
C TYR A 160 -21.47 0.76 -3.74
N GLY A 161 -21.06 1.35 -2.62
CA GLY A 161 -19.64 1.48 -2.29
C GLY A 161 -19.00 0.10 -2.13
N THR A 162 -17.89 -0.13 -2.84
CA THR A 162 -17.07 -1.33 -2.67
C THR A 162 -15.78 -0.99 -1.93
N TRP A 163 -15.15 -2.00 -1.35
CA TRP A 163 -13.81 -1.86 -0.79
C TRP A 163 -12.80 -1.80 -1.93
N ARG A 164 -11.98 -0.75 -1.94
CA ARG A 164 -10.97 -0.52 -2.98
C ARG A 164 -9.62 -0.25 -2.34
N MET A 165 -8.55 -0.64 -3.02
CA MET A 165 -7.18 -0.33 -2.57
C MET A 165 -6.93 1.18 -2.67
N HIS A 166 -6.53 1.80 -1.56
CA HIS A 166 -6.30 3.24 -1.46
C HIS A 166 -4.82 3.61 -1.37
N GLY A 167 -4.00 2.76 -0.77
CA GLY A 167 -2.58 3.04 -0.66
C GLY A 167 -1.80 1.96 0.05
N LYS A 168 -0.51 2.22 0.21
CA LYS A 168 0.43 1.33 0.89
C LYS A 168 1.27 2.13 1.87
N ILE A 169 1.40 1.61 3.08
CA ILE A 169 2.29 2.16 4.10
C ILE A 169 3.60 1.38 4.05
N VAL A 170 4.71 2.10 3.83
CA VAL A 170 6.07 1.55 3.89
C VAL A 170 6.67 2.02 5.22
N PRO A 171 6.95 1.11 6.17
CA PRO A 171 7.58 1.51 7.41
C PRO A 171 9.03 1.94 7.16
N GLU A 172 9.52 2.90 7.95
CA GLU A 172 10.89 3.43 7.83
C GLU A 172 11.97 2.36 8.06
N TRP A 173 11.68 1.37 8.89
CA TRP A 173 12.57 0.23 9.17
C TRP A 173 12.51 -0.87 8.10
N ALA A 174 11.67 -0.74 7.07
CA ALA A 174 11.63 -1.72 5.99
C ALA A 174 13.00 -1.82 5.30
N PRO A 175 13.44 -3.02 4.91
CA PRO A 175 14.66 -3.15 4.13
C PRO A 175 14.54 -2.36 2.83
N PRO A 176 15.66 -1.80 2.32
CA PRO A 176 15.66 -1.13 1.03
C PRO A 176 15.22 -2.11 -0.07
N LYS A 177 14.60 -1.57 -1.11
CA LYS A 177 14.24 -2.34 -2.30
C LYS A 177 15.52 -2.82 -3.00
N ASP A 178 15.39 -3.90 -3.76
CA ASP A 178 16.50 -4.37 -4.58
C ASP A 178 17.03 -3.26 -5.50
N PRO A 179 18.33 -3.27 -5.80
CA PRO A 179 18.90 -2.35 -6.76
C PRO A 179 18.33 -2.62 -8.16
N ILE A 180 18.31 -1.57 -8.98
CA ILE A 180 18.00 -1.71 -10.41
C ILE A 180 19.22 -2.27 -11.15
N VAL A 181 18.99 -2.92 -12.29
CA VAL A 181 20.07 -3.55 -13.08
C VAL A 181 21.03 -2.52 -13.68
N LYS A 182 20.55 -1.31 -13.98
CA LYS A 182 21.34 -0.25 -14.63
C LYS A 182 22.06 0.65 -13.61
N THR A 183 23.16 1.26 -14.03
CA THR A 183 23.78 2.36 -13.30
C THR A 183 23.01 3.68 -13.50
N VAL A 184 23.09 4.57 -12.51
CA VAL A 184 22.48 5.91 -12.56
C VAL A 184 23.56 6.92 -12.22
N MET A 185 23.70 7.96 -13.04
CA MET A 185 24.51 9.12 -12.75
C MET A 185 23.61 10.22 -12.20
N ILE A 186 23.98 10.77 -11.05
CA ILE A 186 23.32 11.93 -10.45
C ILE A 186 24.15 13.15 -10.85
N PRO A 187 23.61 14.08 -11.66
CA PRO A 187 24.36 15.25 -12.07
C PRO A 187 24.64 16.14 -10.85
N GLY A 188 25.82 16.76 -10.83
CA GLY A 188 26.15 17.79 -9.85
C GLY A 188 25.29 19.05 -10.02
N PRO A 189 25.42 20.02 -9.10
CA PRO A 189 24.68 21.27 -9.20
C PRO A 189 25.04 22.01 -10.49
N THR A 190 24.03 22.56 -11.16
CA THR A 190 24.21 23.47 -12.29
C THR A 190 24.54 24.84 -11.74
N LEU A 191 25.80 25.27 -11.91
CA LEU A 191 26.27 26.59 -11.47
C LEU A 191 26.06 27.62 -12.58
N ASP A 192 25.63 28.81 -12.18
CA ASP A 192 25.70 29.97 -13.06
C ASP A 192 27.18 30.35 -13.29
N PRO A 193 27.54 30.98 -14.42
CA PRO A 193 28.94 31.34 -14.70
C PRO A 193 29.61 32.22 -13.64
N SER A 194 28.83 32.90 -12.81
CA SER A 194 29.29 33.76 -11.71
C SER A 194 29.38 33.07 -10.35
N GLN A 195 28.99 31.79 -10.25
CA GLN A 195 28.99 31.03 -9.01
C GLN A 195 30.14 30.03 -8.99
N GLU A 196 30.86 30.00 -7.87
CA GLU A 196 31.85 28.95 -7.60
C GLU A 196 31.17 27.74 -6.94
N TYR A 197 31.76 26.55 -7.13
CA TYR A 197 31.26 25.34 -6.49
C TYR A 197 31.61 25.35 -5.00
N GLU A 198 30.60 25.32 -4.14
CA GLU A 198 30.79 25.12 -2.71
C GLU A 198 30.56 23.66 -2.33
N GLU A 199 31.57 23.01 -1.77
CA GLU A 199 31.42 21.69 -1.17
C GLU A 199 30.57 21.78 0.11
N MET A 200 29.46 21.03 0.15
CA MET A 200 28.73 20.82 1.40
C MET A 200 29.62 20.06 2.39
N LYS A 201 29.99 20.72 3.50
CA LYS A 201 30.69 20.12 4.64
C LYS A 201 29.79 19.19 5.45
#